data_AF-A0A6A7AUV7-F1
#
_entry.id   AF-A0A6A7AUV7-F1
#
_cell.length_a   1.000
_cell.length_b   1.000
_cell.length_c   1.000
_cell.angle_alpha   90.00
_cell.angle_beta   90.00
_cell.angle_gamma   90.00
#
_symmetry.space_group_name_H-M   'P 1'
#
loop_
_entity.id
_entity.type
_entity.pdbx_description
1 polymer ?
#
loop_
_entity_poly.entity_id
_entity_poly.type
_entity_poly.pdbx_seq_one_letter_code
_entity_poly.pdbx_strand_id
1 'polypeptide(L)'
;MKMTLCDQRDYMGLQQEQGLVQLQENGLISLEHTPEHLVSIVEKNSKIFLLSLPAEIRNRIFKYTLGGNIVWCTITRCHVVIRTGPPRRYIIDTEHALLRVCRQIYVETALLPFSTNDFGFIPRQPVQVLWQRMLPGQRNAVTGVVIDDSTVRGHLCSGKTESLYTSSQGKSSEFPNLRLLVFHDKVLREEKPGVVERLSGWVQQLLGPWGKIVVMAMNAAGVYFEPCIERSAAGMCGLEDRSTGNNSLQEERSQVS
;
A
#
# COMPACT_ATOMS: atom_id res chain seq x y z
N MET A 1 -22.59 -12.81 4.38
CA MET A 1 -22.26 -11.40 4.71
C MET A 1 -20.97 -11.01 3.99
N LYS A 2 -21.05 -10.06 3.05
CA LYS A 2 -19.88 -9.49 2.36
C LYS A 2 -19.36 -8.36 3.26
N MET A 3 -18.20 -8.55 3.86
CA MET A 3 -17.49 -7.48 4.59
C MET A 3 -16.44 -6.94 3.66
N THR A 4 -16.54 -5.66 3.30
CA THR A 4 -15.42 -4.97 2.67
C THR A 4 -14.39 -4.57 3.75
N LEU A 5 -13.16 -4.24 3.35
CA LEU A 5 -12.15 -3.63 4.23
C LEU A 5 -12.69 -2.43 5.03
N CYS A 6 -13.73 -1.77 4.51
CA CYS A 6 -14.38 -0.60 5.08
C CYS A 6 -15.49 -0.93 6.11
N ASP A 7 -16.02 -2.15 6.14
CA ASP A 7 -17.14 -2.54 7.02
C ASP A 7 -16.68 -3.18 8.34
N GLN A 8 -15.37 -3.31 8.56
CA GLN A 8 -14.82 -3.91 9.77
C GLN A 8 -15.26 -3.17 11.03
N ARG A 9 -15.42 -1.84 10.97
CA ARG A 9 -15.73 -1.05 12.16
C ARG A 9 -17.14 -1.34 12.71
N ASP A 10 -18.12 -1.45 11.82
CA ASP A 10 -19.52 -1.72 12.20
C ASP A 10 -19.67 -3.15 12.74
N TYR A 11 -18.96 -4.11 12.13
CA TYR A 11 -18.96 -5.50 12.62
C TYR A 11 -18.27 -5.64 13.99
N MET A 12 -17.12 -4.99 14.17
CA MET A 12 -16.35 -5.07 15.41
C MET A 12 -17.05 -4.32 16.56
N GLY A 13 -17.76 -3.22 16.27
CA GLY A 13 -18.57 -2.50 17.26
C GLY A 13 -19.67 -3.40 17.86
N LEU A 14 -20.37 -4.17 17.03
CA LEU A 14 -21.39 -5.12 17.49
C LEU A 14 -20.82 -6.24 18.36
N GLN A 15 -19.60 -6.71 18.09
CA GLN A 15 -18.96 -7.74 18.91
C GLN A 15 -18.46 -7.21 20.25
N GLN A 16 -18.09 -5.93 20.31
CA GLN A 16 -17.63 -5.28 21.53
C GLN A 16 -18.79 -5.07 22.53
N GLU A 17 -19.97 -4.70 22.05
CA GLU A 17 -21.18 -4.56 22.89
C GLU A 17 -21.59 -5.87 23.57
N GLN A 18 -21.23 -7.01 23.00
CA GLN A 18 -21.48 -8.32 23.57
C GLN A 18 -20.39 -8.78 24.57
N GLY A 19 -19.34 -7.97 24.79
CA GLY A 19 -18.22 -8.32 25.67
C GLY A 19 -17.36 -9.50 25.18
N LEU A 20 -17.53 -9.92 23.92
CA LEU A 20 -16.96 -11.15 23.39
C LEU A 20 -15.50 -10.99 22.92
N VAL A 21 -15.08 -9.76 22.61
CA VAL A 21 -13.76 -9.50 22.02
C VAL A 21 -13.17 -8.23 22.62
N GLN A 22 -11.96 -8.35 23.17
CA GLN A 22 -11.17 -7.19 23.61
C GLN A 22 -10.41 -6.60 22.42
N LEU A 23 -10.47 -5.27 22.28
CA LEU A 23 -9.73 -4.52 21.28
C LEU A 23 -8.56 -3.80 21.94
N GLN A 24 -7.44 -3.74 21.24
CA GLN A 24 -6.31 -2.89 21.57
C GLN A 24 -6.65 -1.42 21.28
N GLU A 25 -5.87 -0.48 21.85
CA GLU A 25 -6.03 0.96 21.57
C GLU A 25 -5.92 1.31 20.08
N ASN A 26 -5.17 0.51 19.32
CA ASN A 26 -5.01 0.66 17.88
C ASN A 26 -6.23 0.14 17.07
N GLY A 27 -7.25 -0.41 17.73
CA GLY A 27 -8.47 -0.97 17.15
C GLY A 27 -8.40 -2.45 16.73
N LEU A 28 -7.24 -3.11 16.82
CA LEU A 28 -7.09 -4.53 16.49
C LEU A 28 -7.55 -5.43 17.63
N ILE A 29 -7.80 -6.70 17.31
CA ILE A 29 -8.19 -7.73 18.29
C ILE A 29 -7.01 -8.06 19.21
N SER A 30 -7.24 -8.06 20.53
CA SER A 30 -6.28 -8.56 21.51
C SER A 30 -6.38 -10.09 21.66
N LEU A 31 -5.23 -10.73 21.91
CA LEU A 31 -5.15 -12.15 22.28
C LEU A 31 -4.92 -12.36 23.78
N GLU A 32 -4.72 -11.29 24.55
CA GLU A 32 -4.42 -11.37 25.99
C GLU A 32 -5.52 -12.11 26.76
N HIS A 33 -6.78 -11.94 26.32
CA HIS A 33 -7.90 -12.67 26.85
C HIS A 33 -8.62 -13.45 25.74
N THR A 34 -8.64 -14.77 25.90
CA THR A 34 -9.46 -15.67 25.07
C THR A 34 -10.66 -16.11 25.88
N PRO A 35 -11.90 -15.78 25.47
CA PRO A 35 -13.10 -16.26 26.14
C PRO A 35 -13.06 -17.78 26.31
N GLU A 36 -13.48 -18.29 27.48
CA GLU A 36 -13.36 -19.71 27.83
C GLU A 36 -13.95 -20.65 26.77
N HIS A 37 -15.11 -20.29 26.21
CA HIS A 37 -15.79 -21.08 25.17
C HIS A 37 -15.02 -21.15 23.82
N LEU A 38 -14.02 -20.28 23.60
CA LEU A 38 -13.18 -20.28 22.40
C LEU A 38 -11.84 -20.99 22.61
N VAL A 39 -11.45 -21.33 23.85
CA VAL A 39 -10.14 -21.92 24.15
C VAL A 39 -9.95 -23.24 23.41
N SER A 40 -10.95 -24.13 23.44
CA SER A 40 -10.89 -25.42 22.73
C SER A 40 -10.77 -25.28 21.21
N ILE A 41 -11.38 -24.24 20.63
CA ILE A 41 -11.27 -23.93 19.20
C ILE A 41 -9.85 -23.44 18.88
N VAL A 42 -9.27 -22.59 19.73
CA VAL A 42 -7.90 -22.10 19.57
C VAL A 42 -6.90 -23.27 19.66
N GLU A 43 -7.06 -24.17 20.63
CA GLU A 43 -6.22 -25.37 20.77
C GLU A 43 -6.35 -26.35 19.60
N LYS A 44 -7.55 -26.47 19.02
CA LYS A 44 -7.74 -27.26 17.80
C LYS A 44 -7.07 -26.60 16.60
N ASN A 45 -7.21 -25.29 16.46
CA ASN A 45 -6.64 -24.54 15.35
C ASN A 45 -5.10 -24.51 15.41
N SER A 46 -4.49 -24.46 16.60
CA SER A 46 -3.02 -24.46 16.72
C SER A 46 -2.36 -25.72 16.16
N LYS A 47 -3.11 -26.82 16.00
CA LYS A 47 -2.64 -28.09 15.44
C LYS A 47 -2.74 -28.17 13.91
N ILE A 48 -3.33 -27.17 13.24
CA ILE A 48 -3.40 -27.18 11.77
C ILE A 48 -2.01 -26.91 11.18
N PHE A 49 -1.72 -27.52 10.03
CA PHE A 49 -0.41 -27.46 9.38
C PHE A 49 0.14 -26.04 9.30
N LEU A 50 -0.66 -25.08 8.82
CA LEU A 50 -0.24 -23.68 8.67
C LEU A 50 0.21 -23.04 9.99
N LEU A 51 -0.47 -23.31 11.11
CA LEU A 51 -0.14 -22.73 12.42
C LEU A 51 0.97 -23.50 13.16
N SER A 52 1.23 -24.75 12.75
CA SER A 52 2.38 -25.53 13.24
C SER A 52 3.73 -25.09 12.64
N LEU A 53 3.73 -24.33 11.53
CA LEU A 53 4.96 -23.81 10.93
C LEU A 53 5.62 -22.77 11.85
N PRO A 54 6.96 -22.61 11.83
CA PRO A 54 7.64 -21.49 12.49
C PRO A 54 7.10 -20.13 12.02
N ALA A 55 7.08 -19.16 12.92
CA ALA A 55 6.48 -17.83 12.67
C ALA A 55 7.11 -17.13 11.46
N GLU A 56 8.41 -17.31 11.22
CA GLU A 56 9.12 -16.74 10.07
C GLU A 56 8.56 -17.25 8.74
N ILE A 57 8.26 -18.55 8.66
CA ILE A 57 7.71 -19.18 7.47
C ILE A 57 6.27 -18.72 7.25
N ARG A 58 5.45 -18.68 8.32
CA ARG A 58 4.08 -18.16 8.24
C ARG A 58 4.06 -16.72 7.74
N ASN A 59 4.89 -15.85 8.32
CA ASN A 59 4.99 -14.46 7.92
C ASN A 59 5.40 -14.29 6.45
N ARG A 60 6.30 -15.14 5.92
CA ARG A 60 6.62 -15.14 4.49
C ARG A 60 5.42 -15.53 3.64
N ILE A 61 4.73 -16.61 3.98
CA ILE A 61 3.51 -17.06 3.27
C ILE A 61 2.46 -15.96 3.27
N PHE A 62 2.21 -15.34 4.43
CA PHE A 62 1.23 -14.28 4.57
C PHE A 62 1.60 -13.03 3.79
N LYS A 63 2.87 -12.61 3.80
CA LYS A 63 3.34 -11.48 2.99
C LYS A 63 3.17 -11.73 1.49
N TYR A 64 3.48 -12.94 1.00
CA TYR A 64 3.27 -13.26 -0.41
C TYR A 64 1.79 -13.35 -0.77
N THR A 65 0.94 -13.83 0.15
CA THR A 65 -0.50 -13.95 -0.08
C THR A 65 -1.21 -12.61 -0.05
N LEU A 66 -0.84 -11.73 0.87
CA LEU A 66 -1.57 -10.50 1.20
C LEU A 66 -0.89 -9.22 0.68
N GLY A 67 0.35 -9.30 0.19
CA GLY A 67 1.19 -8.16 -0.13
C GLY A 67 1.62 -8.06 -1.60
N GLY A 68 2.36 -6.99 -1.91
CA GLY A 68 2.92 -6.76 -3.24
C GLY A 68 1.93 -6.25 -4.28
N ASN A 69 0.75 -5.80 -3.86
CA ASN A 69 -0.31 -5.30 -4.73
C ASN A 69 -0.47 -3.78 -4.64
N ILE A 70 -1.21 -3.22 -5.60
CA ILE A 70 -1.72 -1.84 -5.53
C ILE A 70 -3.21 -1.90 -5.24
N VAL A 71 -3.62 -1.37 -4.09
CA VAL A 71 -5.03 -1.30 -3.70
C VAL A 71 -5.58 0.04 -4.13
N TRP A 72 -6.40 0.03 -5.18
CA TRP A 72 -7.12 1.22 -5.64
C TRP A 72 -8.38 1.41 -4.81
N CYS A 73 -8.37 2.46 -3.99
CA CYS A 73 -9.47 2.78 -3.13
C CYS A 73 -10.43 3.74 -3.82
N THR A 74 -11.72 3.43 -3.71
CA THR A 74 -12.82 4.33 -4.06
C THR A 74 -13.76 4.58 -2.88
N ILE A 75 -14.60 5.63 -2.96
CA ILE A 75 -15.56 6.03 -1.90
C ILE A 75 -16.42 4.85 -1.46
N THR A 76 -16.87 4.06 -2.43
CA THR A 76 -17.81 2.96 -2.19
C THR A 76 -17.13 1.61 -2.10
N ARG A 77 -15.92 1.44 -2.69
CA ARG A 77 -15.27 0.14 -2.84
C ARG A 77 -13.76 0.25 -2.88
N CYS A 78 -13.04 -0.70 -2.31
CA CYS A 78 -11.63 -0.91 -2.62
C CYS A 78 -11.52 -1.99 -3.70
N HIS A 79 -10.61 -1.80 -4.66
CA HIS A 79 -10.30 -2.75 -5.73
C HIS A 79 -8.80 -3.05 -5.71
N VAL A 80 -8.40 -4.33 -5.64
CA VAL A 80 -6.99 -4.72 -5.65
C VAL A 80 -6.62 -4.92 -7.10
N VAL A 81 -5.56 -4.24 -7.48
CA VAL A 81 -4.88 -4.47 -8.75
C VAL A 81 -3.59 -5.20 -8.42
N ILE A 82 -3.55 -6.47 -8.78
CA ILE A 82 -2.38 -7.34 -8.59
C ILE A 82 -1.28 -6.87 -9.53
N ARG A 83 -0.08 -6.58 -9.00
CA ARG A 83 1.06 -6.08 -9.77
C ARG A 83 1.61 -7.10 -10.77
N THR A 84 1.45 -8.39 -10.49
CA THR A 84 2.18 -9.48 -11.17
C THR A 84 1.50 -10.02 -12.43
N GLY A 85 0.57 -9.27 -13.05
CA GLY A 85 -0.07 -9.72 -14.30
C GLY A 85 -0.83 -8.63 -15.04
N PRO A 86 -1.38 -8.93 -16.24
CA PRO A 86 -2.29 -8.02 -16.92
C PRO A 86 -3.41 -7.62 -15.95
N PRO A 87 -3.88 -6.35 -15.97
CA PRO A 87 -4.81 -5.81 -14.99
C PRO A 87 -6.14 -6.56 -15.04
N ARG A 88 -6.23 -7.67 -14.31
CA ARG A 88 -7.47 -8.37 -14.06
C ARG A 88 -8.10 -7.68 -12.86
N ARG A 89 -9.21 -6.97 -13.12
CA ARG A 89 -10.04 -6.39 -12.07
C ARG A 89 -10.69 -7.53 -11.30
N TYR A 90 -10.01 -8.03 -10.27
CA TYR A 90 -10.64 -8.89 -9.30
C TYR A 90 -11.42 -8.01 -8.31
N ILE A 91 -12.71 -8.28 -8.16
CA ILE A 91 -13.47 -7.71 -7.04
C ILE A 91 -12.95 -8.45 -5.79
N ILE A 92 -12.34 -7.69 -4.87
CA ILE A 92 -11.64 -8.18 -3.67
C ILE A 92 -12.62 -8.75 -2.62
N ASP A 93 -13.47 -9.69 -2.97
CA ASP A 93 -14.26 -10.38 -1.94
C ASP A 93 -13.46 -11.52 -1.29
N THR A 94 -12.35 -11.98 -1.89
CA THR A 94 -11.63 -13.20 -1.47
C THR A 94 -10.28 -13.00 -0.80
N GLU A 95 -9.55 -11.91 -1.04
CA GLU A 95 -8.17 -11.77 -0.53
C GLU A 95 -8.08 -11.56 0.99
N HIS A 96 -9.19 -11.18 1.62
CA HIS A 96 -9.28 -11.10 3.09
C HIS A 96 -9.90 -12.35 3.72
N ALA A 97 -10.16 -13.41 2.95
CA ALA A 97 -10.67 -14.67 3.50
C ALA A 97 -9.71 -15.22 4.57
N LEU A 98 -8.40 -15.05 4.38
CA LEU A 98 -7.38 -15.45 5.33
C LEU A 98 -7.55 -14.75 6.70
N LEU A 99 -7.87 -13.45 6.70
CA LEU A 99 -8.11 -12.69 7.93
C LEU A 99 -9.33 -13.19 8.72
N ARG A 100 -10.22 -13.95 8.07
CA ARG A 100 -11.48 -14.43 8.65
C ARG A 100 -11.42 -15.88 9.15
N VAL A 101 -10.29 -16.58 8.96
CA VAL A 101 -10.18 -18.01 9.28
C VAL A 101 -10.17 -18.22 10.80
N CYS A 102 -9.22 -17.60 11.51
CA CYS A 102 -9.14 -17.70 12.97
C CYS A 102 -8.44 -16.47 13.58
N ARG A 103 -8.62 -16.28 14.89
CA ARG A 103 -8.05 -15.14 15.64
C ARG A 103 -6.52 -15.07 15.58
N GLN A 104 -5.84 -16.21 15.63
CA GLN A 104 -4.37 -16.24 15.57
C GLN A 104 -3.87 -15.72 14.22
N ILE A 105 -4.43 -16.22 13.11
CA ILE A 105 -4.08 -15.73 11.77
C ILE A 105 -4.41 -14.24 11.67
N TYR A 106 -5.59 -13.82 12.14
CA TYR A 106 -5.98 -12.40 12.11
C TYR A 106 -4.91 -11.52 12.78
N VAL A 107 -4.46 -11.85 13.98
CA VAL A 107 -3.47 -11.00 14.69
C VAL A 107 -2.11 -10.97 13.99
N GLU A 108 -1.68 -12.09 13.41
CA GLU A 108 -0.42 -12.14 12.64
C GLU A 108 -0.50 -11.36 11.31
N THR A 109 -1.72 -11.19 10.76
CA THR A 109 -1.89 -10.74 9.37
C THR A 109 -2.69 -9.45 9.18
N ALA A 110 -3.41 -8.96 10.19
CA ALA A 110 -4.35 -7.84 10.06
C ALA A 110 -3.70 -6.54 9.53
N LEU A 111 -2.40 -6.37 9.77
CA LEU A 111 -1.64 -5.20 9.30
C LEU A 111 -0.90 -5.44 7.97
N LEU A 112 -0.80 -6.69 7.51
CA LEU A 112 -0.06 -7.00 6.28
C LEU A 112 -0.69 -6.37 5.04
N PRO A 113 -2.03 -6.39 4.83
CA PRO A 113 -2.64 -5.72 3.69
C PRO A 113 -2.31 -4.23 3.59
N PHE A 114 -2.00 -3.58 4.72
CA PHE A 114 -1.70 -2.15 4.78
C PHE A 114 -0.20 -1.86 4.68
N SER A 115 0.63 -2.69 5.30
CA SER A 115 2.09 -2.49 5.35
C SER A 115 2.86 -3.03 4.15
N THR A 116 2.24 -3.91 3.36
CA THR A 116 2.91 -4.59 2.24
C THR A 116 2.31 -4.29 0.87
N ASN A 117 1.24 -3.50 0.82
CA ASN A 117 0.65 -3.00 -0.42
C ASN A 117 0.77 -1.48 -0.50
N ASP A 118 0.71 -0.97 -1.72
CA ASP A 118 0.63 0.46 -1.97
C ASP A 118 -0.82 0.87 -2.25
N PHE A 119 -1.25 2.03 -1.77
CA PHE A 119 -2.64 2.47 -1.87
C PHE A 119 -2.81 3.56 -2.92
N GLY A 120 -3.52 3.24 -4.00
CA GLY A 120 -3.86 4.18 -5.06
C GLY A 120 -5.20 4.87 -4.82
N PHE A 121 -5.28 6.16 -5.11
CA PHE A 121 -6.52 6.93 -4.98
C PHE A 121 -6.90 7.55 -6.33
N ILE A 122 -8.17 7.35 -6.72
CA ILE A 122 -8.73 8.01 -7.90
C ILE A 122 -8.97 9.48 -7.55
N PRO A 123 -8.63 10.43 -8.43
CA PRO A 123 -8.87 11.84 -8.19
C PRO A 123 -10.33 12.14 -7.85
N ARG A 124 -10.54 13.20 -7.05
CA ARG A 124 -11.85 13.69 -6.57
C ARG A 124 -12.54 12.80 -5.54
N GLN A 125 -11.89 11.73 -5.09
CA GLN A 125 -12.42 10.91 -4.02
C GLN A 125 -11.77 11.29 -2.70
N PRO A 126 -12.54 11.58 -1.65
CA PRO A 126 -11.98 11.97 -0.36
C PRO A 126 -11.25 10.78 0.25
N VAL A 127 -9.92 10.83 0.21
CA VAL A 127 -9.01 9.97 0.99
C VAL A 127 -9.45 9.92 2.45
N GLN A 128 -9.99 11.05 2.94
CA GLN A 128 -10.55 11.22 4.27
C GLN A 128 -11.66 10.20 4.59
N VAL A 129 -12.50 9.80 3.63
CA VAL A 129 -13.59 8.84 3.89
C VAL A 129 -13.04 7.44 4.14
N LEU A 130 -12.06 7.00 3.33
CA LEU A 130 -11.38 5.74 3.59
C LEU A 130 -10.61 5.81 4.91
N TRP A 131 -9.88 6.90 5.11
CA TRP A 131 -9.10 7.14 6.32
C TRP A 131 -9.96 7.07 7.59
N GLN A 132 -11.13 7.68 7.58
CA GLN A 132 -12.07 7.63 8.71
C GLN A 132 -12.58 6.22 8.99
N ARG A 133 -12.60 5.32 7.99
CA ARG A 133 -13.05 3.94 8.15
C ARG A 133 -11.96 2.99 8.63
N MET A 134 -10.68 3.33 8.40
CA MET A 134 -9.56 2.50 8.83
C MET A 134 -9.32 2.60 10.34
N LEU A 135 -8.96 1.48 10.95
CA LEU A 135 -8.54 1.44 12.35
C LEU A 135 -7.20 2.19 12.52
N PRO A 136 -6.92 2.80 13.68
CA PRO A 136 -5.65 3.48 13.93
C PRO A 136 -4.41 2.63 13.58
N GLY A 137 -4.39 1.34 13.96
CA GLY A 137 -3.28 0.43 13.63
C GLY A 137 -3.11 0.22 12.13
N GLN A 138 -4.22 0.08 11.40
CA GLN A 138 -4.20 -0.09 9.94
C GLN A 138 -3.67 1.17 9.23
N ARG A 139 -4.10 2.35 9.70
CA ARG A 139 -3.66 3.65 9.20
C ARG A 139 -2.16 3.85 9.38
N ASN A 140 -1.66 3.52 10.57
CA ASN A 140 -0.24 3.59 10.88
C ASN A 140 0.57 2.55 10.10
N ALA A 141 -0.04 1.45 9.67
CA ALA A 141 0.64 0.44 8.89
C ALA A 141 0.81 0.82 7.41
N VAL A 142 0.06 1.79 6.87
CA VAL A 142 0.22 2.23 5.49
C VAL A 142 1.58 2.91 5.31
N THR A 143 2.37 2.40 4.37
CA THR A 143 3.72 2.91 4.11
C THR A 143 3.93 3.45 2.69
N GLY A 144 3.03 3.13 1.75
CA GLY A 144 3.12 3.56 0.36
C GLY A 144 1.78 4.01 -0.22
N VAL A 145 1.80 5.14 -0.91
CA VAL A 145 0.63 5.71 -1.61
C VAL A 145 0.98 5.93 -3.08
N VAL A 146 0.07 5.53 -3.96
CA VAL A 146 0.14 5.74 -5.41
C VAL A 146 -0.75 6.92 -5.79
N ILE A 147 -0.15 7.88 -6.50
CA ILE A 147 -0.83 9.07 -7.00
C ILE A 147 -1.07 8.87 -8.50
N ASP A 148 -2.34 8.81 -8.87
CA ASP A 148 -2.75 8.68 -10.27
C ASP A 148 -2.33 9.91 -11.12
N ASP A 149 -2.02 9.67 -12.40
CA ASP A 149 -1.60 10.70 -13.36
C ASP A 149 -2.60 11.86 -13.45
N SER A 150 -3.89 11.57 -13.48
CA SER A 150 -4.90 12.62 -13.66
C SER A 150 -5.00 13.54 -12.43
N THR A 151 -4.64 13.02 -11.25
CA THR A 151 -4.50 13.76 -10.01
C THR A 151 -3.35 14.76 -10.12
N VAL A 152 -2.16 14.32 -10.54
CA VAL A 152 -0.98 15.20 -10.70
C VAL A 152 -1.24 16.27 -11.76
N ARG A 153 -1.77 15.88 -12.93
CA ARG A 153 -2.03 16.80 -14.05
C ARG A 153 -2.99 17.91 -13.67
N GLY A 154 -4.09 17.58 -12.97
CA GLY A 154 -5.05 18.60 -12.51
C GLY A 154 -4.42 19.68 -11.64
N HIS A 155 -3.39 19.33 -10.86
CA HIS A 155 -2.69 20.28 -10.00
C HIS A 155 -1.60 21.07 -10.70
N LEU A 156 -0.82 20.41 -11.55
CA LEU A 156 0.17 21.11 -12.36
C LEU A 156 -0.50 22.12 -13.29
N CYS A 157 -1.62 21.76 -13.93
CA CYS A 157 -2.36 22.66 -14.81
C CYS A 157 -3.08 23.80 -14.09
N SER A 158 -3.49 23.61 -12.84
CA SER A 158 -4.21 24.67 -12.09
C SER A 158 -3.28 25.70 -11.45
N GLY A 159 -1.96 25.46 -11.44
CA GLY A 159 -0.99 26.31 -10.73
C GLY A 159 -1.19 26.33 -9.21
N LYS A 160 -2.14 25.53 -8.69
CA LYS A 160 -2.48 25.41 -7.28
C LYS A 160 -1.78 24.18 -6.71
N THR A 161 -0.54 24.37 -6.29
CA THR A 161 0.25 23.36 -5.57
C THR A 161 -0.37 22.99 -4.21
N GLU A 162 -1.22 23.86 -3.65
CA GLU A 162 -1.75 23.74 -2.29
C GLU A 162 -2.99 22.82 -2.13
N SER A 163 -3.32 21.90 -3.05
CA SER A 163 -4.64 21.24 -2.96
C SER A 163 -4.71 19.72 -3.22
N LEU A 164 -3.60 19.01 -3.48
CA LEU A 164 -3.70 17.56 -3.73
C LEU A 164 -4.13 16.76 -2.51
N TYR A 165 -3.64 17.18 -1.34
CA TYR A 165 -3.92 16.56 -0.04
C TYR A 165 -4.17 17.61 1.05
N THR A 166 -4.24 18.88 0.66
CA THR A 166 -4.12 20.03 1.56
C THR A 166 -5.27 21.01 1.39
N SER A 167 -6.50 20.52 1.18
CA SER A 167 -7.64 21.33 1.58
C SER A 167 -7.58 21.48 3.11
N SER A 168 -6.95 22.58 3.51
CA SER A 168 -6.89 23.25 4.82
C SER A 168 -6.30 22.58 6.06
N GLN A 169 -6.01 21.26 6.13
CA GLN A 169 -5.37 20.66 7.32
C GLN A 169 -4.31 19.58 7.06
N GLY A 170 -3.51 19.77 5.99
CA GLY A 170 -2.41 18.88 5.61
C GLY A 170 -1.37 18.63 6.71
N LYS A 171 -1.61 17.63 7.54
CA LYS A 171 -0.62 17.05 8.43
C LYS A 171 -0.34 15.64 7.96
N SER A 172 0.95 15.29 7.96
CA SER A 172 1.49 13.93 8.05
C SER A 172 0.86 13.05 9.14
N SER A 173 -0.09 13.56 9.94
CA SER A 173 -0.90 12.79 10.86
C SER A 173 -1.84 11.81 10.16
N GLU A 174 -2.26 12.12 8.93
CA GLU A 174 -2.78 11.08 8.04
C GLU A 174 -1.56 10.29 7.56
N PHE A 175 -1.42 8.99 7.72
CA PHE A 175 -0.20 8.23 7.34
C PHE A 175 1.09 8.68 8.06
N PRO A 176 1.16 8.55 9.40
CA PRO A 176 2.36 8.93 10.16
C PRO A 176 3.63 8.14 9.78
N ASN A 177 3.47 6.99 9.12
CA ASN A 177 4.57 6.13 8.66
C ASN A 177 4.71 6.09 7.13
N LEU A 178 4.13 7.05 6.42
CA LEU A 178 4.27 7.14 4.97
C LEU A 178 5.74 7.36 4.61
N ARG A 179 6.29 6.48 3.79
CA ARG A 179 7.69 6.53 3.35
C ARG A 179 7.86 6.48 1.84
N LEU A 180 6.81 6.11 1.12
CA LEU A 180 6.85 5.92 -0.33
C LEU A 180 5.69 6.64 -0.99
N LEU A 181 6.02 7.52 -1.94
CA LEU A 181 5.07 8.09 -2.89
C LEU A 181 5.42 7.60 -4.29
N VAL A 182 4.42 6.99 -4.93
CA VAL A 182 4.55 6.46 -6.27
C VAL A 182 3.77 7.36 -7.22
N PHE A 183 4.44 7.86 -8.26
CA PHE A 183 3.81 8.59 -9.34
C PHE A 183 3.75 7.72 -10.59
N HIS A 184 2.65 7.83 -11.32
CA HIS A 184 2.57 7.29 -12.66
C HIS A 184 3.39 8.16 -13.64
N ASP A 185 4.01 7.50 -14.61
CA ASP A 185 5.03 8.08 -15.48
C ASP A 185 4.48 8.95 -16.62
N LYS A 186 3.20 8.81 -17.02
CA LYS A 186 2.72 9.56 -18.19
C LYS A 186 2.79 11.07 -17.97
N VAL A 187 2.55 11.53 -16.74
CA VAL A 187 2.67 12.96 -16.43
C VAL A 187 4.12 13.41 -16.45
N LEU A 188 5.06 12.58 -16.01
CA LEU A 188 6.46 12.99 -15.89
C LEU A 188 7.20 13.01 -17.23
N ARG A 189 6.81 12.17 -18.19
CA ARG A 189 7.39 12.21 -19.56
C ARG A 189 6.92 13.41 -20.38
N GLU A 190 5.67 13.83 -20.19
CA GLU A 190 5.07 14.91 -20.99
C GLU A 190 5.41 16.30 -20.43
N GLU A 191 5.80 16.38 -19.15
CA GLU A 191 5.99 17.64 -18.46
C GLU A 191 7.45 18.13 -18.48
N LYS A 192 7.59 19.46 -18.42
CA LYS A 192 8.88 20.15 -18.53
C LYS A 192 9.86 19.79 -17.40
N PRO A 193 11.18 19.97 -17.60
CA PRO A 193 12.26 19.77 -16.60
C PRO A 193 12.18 20.57 -15.28
N GLY A 194 11.02 21.11 -14.90
CA GLY A 194 10.78 21.75 -13.60
C GLY A 194 9.67 21.07 -12.79
N VAL A 195 8.97 20.08 -13.35
CA VAL A 195 7.93 19.35 -12.61
C VAL A 195 8.53 18.40 -11.59
N VAL A 196 9.62 17.70 -11.95
CA VAL A 196 10.32 16.78 -11.03
C VAL A 196 10.87 17.51 -9.82
N GLU A 197 11.45 18.70 -10.01
CA GLU A 197 12.01 19.56 -8.96
C GLU A 197 10.91 20.08 -8.04
N ARG A 198 9.78 20.51 -8.59
CA ARG A 198 8.62 20.94 -7.78
C ARG A 198 8.03 19.78 -6.98
N LEU A 199 7.90 18.61 -7.59
CA LEU A 199 7.43 17.40 -6.89
C LEU A 199 8.41 16.97 -5.80
N SER A 200 9.71 17.06 -6.06
CA SER A 200 10.76 16.78 -5.08
C SER A 200 10.61 17.63 -3.83
N GLY A 201 10.50 18.95 -3.98
CA GLY A 201 10.34 19.85 -2.83
C GLY A 201 9.06 19.55 -2.04
N TRP A 202 7.97 19.28 -2.75
CA TRP A 202 6.70 18.88 -2.13
C TRP A 202 6.80 17.56 -1.35
N VAL A 203 7.45 16.56 -1.93
CA VAL A 203 7.62 15.25 -1.27
C VAL A 203 8.56 15.34 -0.08
N GLN A 204 9.64 16.10 -0.16
CA GLN A 204 10.52 16.33 1.00
C GLN A 204 9.75 16.97 2.16
N GLN A 205 8.87 17.93 1.87
CA GLN A 205 8.01 18.54 2.88
C GLN A 205 7.02 17.53 3.49
N LEU A 206 6.48 16.62 2.67
CA LEU A 206 5.44 15.67 3.10
C LEU A 206 6.00 14.45 3.84
N LEU A 207 7.08 13.84 3.33
CA LEU A 207 7.63 12.58 3.83
C LEU A 207 8.87 12.77 4.73
N GLY A 208 9.41 13.99 4.79
CA GLY A 208 10.67 14.25 5.48
C GLY A 208 11.89 13.59 4.79
N PRO A 209 13.04 13.50 5.49
CA PRO A 209 14.31 13.08 4.90
C PRO A 209 14.37 11.60 4.49
N TRP A 210 13.47 10.77 5.01
CA TRP A 210 13.41 9.33 4.76
C TRP A 210 12.44 8.94 3.64
N GLY A 211 11.73 9.93 3.09
CA GLY A 211 10.80 9.71 2.00
C GLY A 211 11.48 9.24 0.71
N LYS A 212 10.82 8.35 0.00
CA LYS A 212 11.20 7.92 -1.35
C LYS A 212 10.14 8.32 -2.36
N ILE A 213 10.61 8.81 -3.51
CA ILE A 213 9.79 8.98 -4.71
C ILE A 213 10.15 7.86 -5.66
N VAL A 214 9.11 7.15 -6.10
CA VAL A 214 9.23 6.18 -7.19
C VAL A 214 8.35 6.63 -8.34
N VAL A 215 8.95 6.69 -9.53
CA VAL A 215 8.21 6.91 -10.77
C VAL A 215 8.07 5.57 -11.47
N MET A 216 6.83 5.11 -11.63
CA MET A 216 6.55 3.84 -12.31
C MET A 216 6.05 4.06 -13.72
N ALA A 217 6.77 3.53 -14.70
CA ALA A 217 6.30 3.41 -16.06
C ALA A 217 5.21 2.34 -16.18
N MET A 218 4.14 2.68 -16.88
CA MET A 218 3.16 1.72 -17.35
C MET A 218 3.38 1.44 -18.82
N ASN A 219 3.29 0.16 -19.20
CA ASN A 219 3.25 -0.20 -20.62
C ASN A 219 1.86 0.05 -21.22
N ALA A 220 1.73 -0.13 -22.54
CA ALA A 220 0.46 0.00 -23.25
C ALA A 220 -0.64 -0.95 -22.73
N ALA A 221 -0.26 -2.05 -22.06
CA ALA A 221 -1.18 -3.00 -21.45
C ALA A 221 -1.58 -2.64 -20.00
N GLY A 222 -1.09 -1.50 -19.46
CA GLY A 222 -1.37 -1.07 -18.10
C GLY A 222 -0.66 -1.90 -17.02
N VAL A 223 0.39 -2.63 -17.39
CA VAL A 223 1.24 -3.37 -16.44
C VAL A 223 2.39 -2.45 -16.02
N TYR A 224 2.64 -2.41 -14.71
CA TYR A 224 3.74 -1.63 -14.13
C TYR A 224 5.08 -2.34 -14.37
N PHE A 225 6.09 -1.58 -14.77
CA PHE A 225 7.48 -2.04 -14.84
C PHE A 225 8.25 -1.71 -13.56
N GLU A 226 9.52 -2.15 -13.52
CA GLU A 226 10.50 -1.68 -12.54
C GLU A 226 10.57 -0.13 -12.47
N PRO A 227 10.95 0.43 -11.31
CA PRO A 227 11.12 1.88 -11.15
C PRO A 227 11.99 2.46 -12.26
N CYS A 228 11.46 3.44 -13.02
CA CYS A 228 12.27 4.16 -14.00
C CYS A 228 13.14 5.21 -13.32
N ILE A 229 12.66 5.74 -12.19
CA ILE A 229 13.38 6.69 -11.34
C ILE A 229 13.06 6.32 -9.90
N GLU A 230 14.10 5.96 -9.13
CA GLU A 230 14.04 5.91 -7.67
C GLU A 230 14.94 7.02 -7.12
N ARG A 231 14.35 7.96 -6.37
CA ARG A 231 15.12 9.00 -5.67
C ARG A 231 14.75 9.00 -4.20
N SER A 232 15.77 8.90 -3.36
CA SER A 232 15.65 9.20 -1.94
C SER A 232 15.59 10.71 -1.75
N ALA A 233 14.74 11.19 -0.85
CA ALA A 233 14.68 12.60 -0.46
C ALA A 233 16.05 13.16 -0.07
N ALA A 234 16.92 12.34 0.53
CA ALA A 234 18.28 12.72 0.92
C ALA A 234 19.28 12.84 -0.25
N GLY A 235 18.98 12.29 -1.43
CA GLY A 235 19.90 12.22 -2.58
C GLY A 235 19.62 13.21 -3.71
N MET A 236 18.67 14.14 -3.55
CA MET A 236 18.19 14.98 -4.66
C MET A 236 19.06 16.20 -5.01
N CYS A 237 20.28 16.30 -4.49
CA CYS A 237 21.22 17.40 -4.79
C CYS A 237 22.21 17.14 -5.94
N GLY A 238 22.08 16.06 -6.72
CA GLY A 238 22.95 15.80 -7.88
C GLY A 238 22.26 14.95 -8.95
N LEU A 239 22.23 15.45 -10.19
CA LEU A 239 21.69 14.75 -11.36
C LEU A 239 22.80 13.92 -12.02
N GLU A 240 22.74 12.59 -11.90
CA GLU A 240 23.44 11.69 -12.82
C GLU A 240 22.40 10.82 -13.54
N ASP A 241 22.33 10.99 -14.85
CA ASP A 241 21.40 10.33 -15.76
C ASP A 241 21.91 8.91 -16.05
N ARG A 242 21.20 7.86 -15.60
CA ARG A 242 21.60 6.45 -15.80
C ARG A 242 21.08 5.83 -17.10
N SER A 243 20.68 6.64 -18.08
CA SER A 243 19.95 6.17 -19.26
C SER A 243 20.80 5.66 -20.45
N THR A 244 22.13 5.52 -20.35
CA THR A 244 22.98 5.11 -21.51
C THR A 244 23.94 3.92 -21.28
N GLY A 245 23.68 3.04 -20.32
CA GLY A 245 24.59 1.92 -20.00
C GLY A 245 24.12 0.54 -20.47
N ASN A 246 23.73 0.35 -21.73
CA ASN A 246 23.46 -0.99 -22.29
C ASN A 246 23.80 -1.02 -23.79
N ASN A 247 25.09 -1.09 -24.13
CA ASN A 247 25.60 -1.45 -25.46
C ASN A 247 27.10 -1.78 -25.35
N SER A 248 27.48 -2.99 -24.91
CA SER A 248 28.82 -3.56 -25.12
C SER A 248 28.99 -5.00 -24.59
N LEU A 249 28.09 -5.93 -24.94
CA LEU A 249 28.33 -7.37 -24.74
C LEU A 249 27.78 -8.20 -25.92
N GLN A 250 28.22 -7.89 -27.13
CA GLN A 250 28.11 -8.78 -28.30
C GLN A 250 29.28 -8.55 -29.25
N GLU A 251 30.52 -8.84 -28.83
CA GLU A 251 31.65 -8.90 -29.78
C GLU A 251 32.85 -9.66 -29.19
N GLU A 252 32.67 -10.89 -28.73
CA GLU A 252 33.82 -11.76 -28.41
C GLU A 252 33.45 -13.26 -28.43
N ARG A 253 32.95 -13.73 -29.57
CA ARG A 253 32.90 -15.17 -29.89
C ARG A 253 33.15 -15.38 -31.38
N SER A 254 34.37 -15.13 -31.81
CA SER A 254 34.91 -15.61 -33.09
C SER A 254 36.42 -15.54 -33.02
N GLN A 255 37.05 -16.59 -32.47
CA GLN A 255 38.41 -17.06 -32.78
C GLN A 255 38.82 -18.13 -31.76
N VAL A 256 38.43 -19.38 -32.00
CA VAL A 256 39.25 -20.56 -31.69
C VAL A 256 39.01 -21.57 -32.81
N SER A 257 39.98 -21.69 -33.70
CA SER A 257 40.20 -22.82 -34.61
C SER A 257 41.67 -23.20 -34.49
#